data_AF-A0A535F4J1-F1
#
_entry.id   AF-A0A535F4J1-F1
#
_cell.length_a   1.000
_cell.length_b   1.000
_cell.length_c   1.000
_cell.angle_alpha   90.00
_cell.angle_beta   90.00
_cell.angle_gamma   90.00
#
_symmetry.space_group_name_H-M   'P 1'
#
loop_
_entity.id
_entity.type
_entity.pdbx_description
1 polymer ?
#
loop_
_entity_poly.entity_id
_entity_poly.type
_entity_poly.pdbx_seq_one_letter_code
_entity_poly.pdbx_strand_id
1 'polypeptide(L)'
;MTTAAPPAWLISAHPEILPVNEDGQRAGFGMRRHYCPTQPAFHAATRRIVEAMAKHYAQNPAVFAWQIDNELGNIANGNRCHCSSCRVAFQRWLQQRYGSLENLNRQWGTVFWSQEYSAWEQIPVPMRYLRTGGLGSVHNPGLYLDFARFTSESWVQYQHLQVQILREICPQHLLTHNLMGLFPYVDYVALAQDLDVVSWDNYPRLPGPLSPFHGNWSPSYVAMAHDLMRGLKGRTFWVMEQQAGPSGWGILSPTPLPGEIRLWTLQSVAHGAEAIVYFRWRTCLVGTEQYWHGILPHDGNPGRRFEEVRQTGEELRRLGTLVTASFPAEVAILRSYDVLWAFEAQPTAEELSYNDQIGRYYRALWRRNVAVDLITEDRPWESYNVLIAPCLFVVRDDIAVRLRSWVEAGGTLVLTFRSGVKDEHNAVVDLPLPGALRELAGVRVVDYTALLPTGAGTPSGGPESLELTIDGSLRRVSAGVWMDELEANGAEVLGRYRG
;
A
#
# COMPACT_ATOMS: atom_id res chain seq x y z
N MET A 1 4.54 2.41 29.06
CA MET A 1 5.04 1.77 27.83
C MET A 1 4.29 2.35 26.65
N THR A 2 4.81 2.24 25.42
CA THR A 2 4.03 2.55 24.20
C THR A 2 3.81 1.24 23.45
N THR A 3 2.73 1.16 22.66
CA THR A 3 2.49 0.02 21.77
C THR A 3 3.40 0.10 20.53
N ALA A 4 3.72 1.29 20.03
CA ALA A 4 4.59 1.48 18.86
C ALA A 4 6.08 1.11 19.10
N ALA A 5 6.54 1.20 20.36
CA ALA A 5 7.90 0.85 20.76
C ALA A 5 7.88 0.26 22.19
N PRO A 6 7.76 -1.08 22.35
CA PRO A 6 7.80 -1.70 23.66
C PRO A 6 9.13 -1.46 24.37
N PRO A 7 9.12 -1.24 25.70
CA PRO A 7 10.31 -0.88 26.47
C PRO A 7 11.27 -2.06 26.65
N ALA A 8 12.54 -1.74 26.93
CA ALA A 8 13.61 -2.73 27.10
C ALA A 8 13.25 -3.83 28.12
N TRP A 9 12.69 -3.47 29.29
CA TRP A 9 12.33 -4.45 30.32
C TRP A 9 11.28 -5.47 29.85
N LEU A 10 10.36 -5.07 28.96
CA LEU A 10 9.35 -5.98 28.41
C LEU A 10 10.00 -6.94 27.44
N ILE A 11 10.91 -6.45 26.60
CA ILE A 11 11.68 -7.26 25.66
C ILE A 11 12.65 -8.19 26.39
N SER A 12 13.26 -7.76 27.50
CA SER A 12 14.11 -8.62 28.33
C SER A 12 13.33 -9.75 29.00
N ALA A 13 12.09 -9.48 29.43
CA ALA A 13 11.22 -10.50 30.02
C ALA A 13 10.60 -11.43 28.95
N HIS A 14 10.34 -10.90 27.75
CA HIS A 14 9.67 -11.58 26.65
C HIS A 14 10.42 -11.36 25.32
N PRO A 15 11.63 -11.94 25.15
CA PRO A 15 12.43 -11.74 23.95
C PRO A 15 11.77 -12.28 22.68
N GLU A 16 10.82 -13.19 22.81
CA GLU A 16 10.01 -13.73 21.72
C GLU A 16 9.09 -12.70 21.04
N ILE A 17 8.86 -11.53 21.67
CA ILE A 17 8.15 -10.39 21.07
C ILE A 17 8.87 -9.88 19.82
N LEU A 18 10.21 -9.91 19.83
CA LEU A 18 11.02 -9.42 18.72
C LEU A 18 10.72 -10.20 17.43
N PRO A 19 10.46 -9.53 16.30
CA PRO A 19 10.13 -10.18 15.05
C PRO A 19 11.33 -10.95 14.48
N VAL A 20 11.04 -11.87 13.57
CA VAL A 20 12.03 -12.66 12.83
C VAL A 20 11.85 -12.35 11.35
N ASN A 21 12.91 -12.01 10.62
CA ASN A 21 12.83 -11.71 9.19
C ASN A 21 12.85 -13.00 8.33
N GLU A 22 12.75 -12.83 7.01
CA GLU A 22 12.76 -13.95 6.06
C GLU A 22 14.07 -14.76 6.06
N ASP A 23 15.17 -14.20 6.55
CA ASP A 23 16.45 -14.89 6.73
C ASP A 23 16.52 -15.69 8.05
N GLY A 24 15.45 -15.67 8.86
CA GLY A 24 15.42 -16.36 10.16
C GLY A 24 16.12 -15.59 11.28
N GLN A 25 16.51 -14.34 11.03
CA GLN A 25 17.19 -13.51 12.00
C GLN A 25 16.17 -12.77 12.87
N ARG A 26 16.36 -12.86 14.18
CA ARG A 26 15.55 -12.09 15.14
C ARG A 26 16.03 -10.64 15.19
N ALA A 27 15.09 -9.69 15.23
CA ALA A 27 15.41 -8.28 15.38
C ALA A 27 16.12 -8.01 16.71
N GLY A 28 17.01 -7.02 16.72
CA GLY A 28 17.53 -6.44 17.95
C GLY A 28 16.61 -5.39 18.55
N PHE A 29 16.80 -5.09 19.84
CA PHE A 29 16.24 -3.91 20.48
C PHE A 29 17.11 -2.67 20.18
N GLY A 30 16.50 -1.48 20.07
CA GLY A 30 17.24 -0.21 19.91
C GLY A 30 16.63 0.79 18.92
N MET A 31 15.56 0.41 18.22
CA MET A 31 14.80 1.27 17.31
C MET A 31 13.32 1.33 17.75
N ARG A 32 12.38 1.42 16.81
CA ARG A 32 10.93 1.24 17.03
C ARG A 32 10.42 0.03 16.26
N ARG A 33 9.13 -0.34 16.46
CA ARG A 33 8.47 -1.41 15.69
C ARG A 33 9.13 -2.80 15.82
N HIS A 34 9.85 -3.02 16.93
CA HIS A 34 10.52 -4.29 17.25
C HIS A 34 9.57 -5.27 17.95
N TYR A 35 8.42 -5.54 17.34
CA TYR A 35 7.43 -6.47 17.86
C TYR A 35 6.68 -7.22 16.74
N CYS A 36 6.13 -8.38 17.10
CA CYS A 36 5.32 -9.21 16.20
C CYS A 36 3.81 -9.04 16.50
N PRO A 37 2.94 -8.79 15.50
CA PRO A 37 1.51 -8.59 15.71
C PRO A 37 0.75 -9.86 16.11
N THR A 38 1.38 -11.04 16.08
CA THR A 38 0.77 -12.31 16.50
C THR A 38 1.23 -12.77 17.88
N GLN A 39 2.04 -11.97 18.60
CA GLN A 39 2.65 -12.44 19.84
C GLN A 39 1.74 -12.27 21.07
N PRO A 40 1.32 -13.35 21.77
CA PRO A 40 0.39 -13.24 22.89
C PRO A 40 0.91 -12.41 24.07
N ALA A 41 2.20 -12.54 24.40
CA ALA A 41 2.82 -11.76 25.46
C ALA A 41 2.75 -10.25 25.18
N PHE A 42 2.89 -9.87 23.90
CA PHE A 42 2.76 -8.49 23.48
C PHE A 42 1.31 -8.03 23.49
N HIS A 43 0.36 -8.83 23.00
CA HIS A 43 -1.08 -8.53 23.10
C HIS A 43 -1.52 -8.29 24.55
N ALA A 44 -1.08 -9.13 25.49
CA ALA A 44 -1.39 -8.97 26.91
C ALA A 44 -0.83 -7.64 27.45
N ALA A 45 0.39 -7.26 27.05
CA ALA A 45 0.98 -5.99 27.43
C ALA A 45 0.26 -4.78 26.81
N THR A 46 -0.15 -4.90 25.54
CA THR A 46 -0.96 -3.91 24.81
C THR A 46 -2.31 -3.69 25.49
N ARG A 47 -3.05 -4.75 25.84
CA ARG A 47 -4.33 -4.62 26.56
C ARG A 47 -4.17 -3.81 27.85
N ARG A 48 -3.19 -4.17 28.69
CA ARG A 48 -2.94 -3.49 29.96
C ARG A 48 -2.66 -1.99 29.78
N ILE A 49 -1.79 -1.62 28.84
CA ILE A 49 -1.43 -0.20 28.67
C ILE A 49 -2.55 0.60 28.03
N VAL A 50 -3.24 0.05 27.02
CA VAL A 50 -4.34 0.74 26.34
C VAL A 50 -5.50 0.94 27.30
N GLU A 51 -5.89 -0.07 28.08
CA GLU A 51 -6.93 0.07 29.11
C GLU A 51 -6.56 1.13 30.16
N ALA A 52 -5.30 1.12 30.63
CA ALA A 52 -4.84 2.09 31.63
C ALA A 52 -4.86 3.54 31.08
N MET A 53 -4.38 3.75 29.85
CA MET A 53 -4.41 5.06 29.19
C MET A 53 -5.85 5.51 28.92
N ALA A 54 -6.70 4.62 28.40
CA ALA A 54 -8.09 4.92 28.12
C ALA A 54 -8.83 5.34 29.40
N LYS A 55 -8.76 4.56 30.48
CA LYS A 55 -9.41 4.89 31.77
C LYS A 55 -8.91 6.21 32.35
N HIS A 56 -7.63 6.49 32.21
CA HIS A 56 -7.04 7.72 32.74
C HIS A 56 -7.50 8.97 31.98
N TYR A 57 -7.62 8.90 30.65
CA TYR A 57 -7.94 10.04 29.80
C TYR A 57 -9.40 10.11 29.33
N ALA A 58 -10.25 9.13 29.67
CA ALA A 58 -11.62 9.01 29.17
C ALA A 58 -12.49 10.26 29.36
N GLN A 59 -12.28 11.00 30.45
CA GLN A 59 -13.05 12.20 30.81
C GLN A 59 -12.27 13.50 30.62
N ASN A 60 -11.11 13.46 29.94
CA ASN A 60 -10.32 14.65 29.71
C ASN A 60 -10.88 15.45 28.52
N PRO A 61 -11.39 16.69 28.72
CA PRO A 61 -12.02 17.46 27.64
C PRO A 61 -11.05 17.91 26.54
N ALA A 62 -9.74 17.81 26.76
CA ALA A 62 -8.72 18.11 25.74
C ALA A 62 -8.42 16.93 24.80
N VAL A 63 -8.94 15.72 25.10
CA VAL A 63 -8.74 14.53 24.28
C VAL A 63 -10.02 14.24 23.51
N PHE A 64 -9.98 14.33 22.19
CA PHE A 64 -11.15 14.07 21.33
C PHE A 64 -10.93 12.92 20.34
N ALA A 65 -9.68 12.46 20.19
CA ALA A 65 -9.32 11.40 19.28
C ALA A 65 -8.17 10.56 19.85
N TRP A 66 -8.09 9.30 19.41
CA TRP A 66 -6.98 8.39 19.65
C TRP A 66 -6.40 7.92 18.32
N GLN A 67 -5.10 8.08 18.17
CA GLN A 67 -4.35 7.33 17.17
C GLN A 67 -3.97 5.96 17.73
N ILE A 68 -4.30 4.90 17.00
CA ILE A 68 -3.88 3.54 17.35
C ILE A 68 -2.42 3.38 16.96
N ASP A 69 -1.54 3.02 17.89
CA ASP A 69 -0.13 2.74 17.59
C ASP A 69 0.58 3.83 16.73
N ASN A 70 1.56 3.45 15.89
CA ASN A 70 2.20 4.32 14.91
C ASN A 70 2.68 3.51 13.69
N GLU A 71 2.26 3.89 12.47
CA GLU A 71 2.74 3.31 11.19
C GLU A 71 2.74 1.76 11.17
N LEU A 72 1.56 1.15 11.27
CA LEU A 72 1.40 -0.31 11.29
C LEU A 72 1.86 -0.96 9.98
N GLY A 73 2.34 -2.20 10.09
CA GLY A 73 2.88 -2.96 8.97
C GLY A 73 4.41 -3.00 8.89
N ASN A 74 5.10 -1.94 9.30
CA ASN A 74 6.56 -1.93 9.34
C ASN A 74 7.08 -2.76 10.53
N ILE A 75 8.13 -3.55 10.33
CA ILE A 75 8.84 -4.30 11.39
C ILE A 75 10.32 -3.96 11.39
N ALA A 76 10.95 -4.02 12.57
CA ALA A 76 12.31 -3.52 12.79
C ALA A 76 13.42 -4.15 11.91
N ASN A 77 13.19 -5.30 11.29
CA ASN A 77 14.23 -6.02 10.53
C ASN A 77 13.75 -6.65 9.22
N GLY A 78 12.68 -6.14 8.61
CA GLY A 78 12.19 -6.65 7.33
C GLY A 78 10.78 -6.16 7.02
N ASN A 79 10.06 -6.92 6.20
CA ASN A 79 8.73 -6.56 5.73
C ASN A 79 7.62 -7.31 6.50
N ARG A 80 7.83 -8.61 6.73
CA ARG A 80 6.87 -9.52 7.38
C ARG A 80 7.60 -10.37 8.43
N CYS A 81 6.90 -10.74 9.51
CA CYS A 81 7.50 -11.52 10.58
C CYS A 81 7.28 -13.02 10.35
N HIS A 82 8.37 -13.80 10.41
CA HIS A 82 8.42 -15.24 10.15
C HIS A 82 8.66 -16.06 11.43
N CYS A 83 8.34 -15.50 12.62
CA CYS A 83 8.58 -16.19 13.88
C CYS A 83 7.63 -17.39 14.07
N SER A 84 7.92 -18.22 15.08
CA SER A 84 7.10 -19.41 15.40
C SER A 84 5.64 -19.06 15.72
N SER A 85 5.36 -17.91 16.35
CA SER A 85 3.99 -17.45 16.61
C SER A 85 3.25 -17.19 15.29
N CYS A 86 3.90 -16.53 14.33
CA CYS A 86 3.35 -16.33 12.99
C CYS A 86 3.05 -17.66 12.30
N ARG A 87 3.96 -18.64 12.38
CA ARG A 87 3.74 -19.95 11.76
C ARG A 87 2.50 -20.65 12.32
N VAL A 88 2.36 -20.69 13.64
CA VAL A 88 1.20 -21.33 14.28
C VAL A 88 -0.10 -20.59 13.94
N ALA A 89 -0.09 -19.26 13.97
CA ALA A 89 -1.25 -18.46 13.60
C ALA A 89 -1.62 -18.61 12.11
N PHE A 90 -0.62 -18.67 11.22
CA PHE A 90 -0.82 -18.88 9.79
C PHE A 90 -1.43 -20.25 9.50
N GLN A 91 -0.94 -21.31 10.15
CA GLN A 91 -1.51 -22.66 10.00
C GLN A 91 -2.99 -22.70 10.40
N ARG A 92 -3.38 -22.00 11.48
CA ARG A 92 -4.78 -21.87 11.89
C ARG A 92 -5.61 -21.05 10.90
N TRP A 93 -5.03 -19.97 10.36
CA TRP A 93 -5.68 -19.16 9.34
C TRP A 93 -5.96 -19.98 8.07
N LEU A 94 -5.00 -20.81 7.64
CA LEU A 94 -5.16 -21.71 6.50
C LEU A 94 -6.23 -22.78 6.75
N GLN A 95 -6.29 -23.34 7.96
CA GLN A 95 -7.35 -24.27 8.35
C GLN A 95 -8.74 -23.63 8.18
N GLN A 96 -8.89 -22.38 8.61
CA GLN A 96 -10.15 -21.65 8.48
C GLN A 96 -10.48 -21.33 7.01
N ARG A 97 -9.48 -20.90 6.23
CA ARG A 97 -9.66 -20.53 4.81
C ARG A 97 -9.99 -21.73 3.92
N TYR A 98 -9.30 -22.85 4.11
CA TYR A 98 -9.37 -23.99 3.18
C TYR A 98 -10.23 -25.15 3.67
N GLY A 99 -10.46 -25.28 4.99
CA GLY A 99 -11.22 -26.37 5.60
C GLY A 99 -10.52 -27.74 5.58
N SER A 100 -9.76 -28.07 4.53
CA SER A 100 -9.00 -29.32 4.40
C SER A 100 -7.65 -29.12 3.71
N LEU A 101 -6.69 -29.99 4.02
CA LEU A 101 -5.39 -30.04 3.32
C LEU A 101 -5.54 -30.44 1.86
N GLU A 102 -6.50 -31.30 1.53
CA GLU A 102 -6.81 -31.66 0.14
C GLU A 102 -7.19 -30.43 -0.68
N ASN A 103 -8.04 -29.56 -0.13
CA ASN A 103 -8.41 -28.31 -0.79
C ASN A 103 -7.19 -27.38 -0.94
N LEU A 104 -6.43 -27.17 0.13
CA LEU A 104 -5.22 -26.34 0.08
C LEU A 104 -4.20 -26.86 -0.94
N ASN A 105 -3.86 -28.15 -0.89
CA ASN A 105 -2.89 -28.79 -1.78
C ASN A 105 -3.32 -28.65 -3.25
N ARG A 106 -4.63 -28.81 -3.54
CA ARG A 106 -5.19 -28.62 -4.88
C ARG A 106 -5.06 -27.17 -5.34
N GLN A 107 -5.48 -26.20 -4.52
CA GLN A 107 -5.49 -24.78 -4.92
C GLN A 107 -4.08 -24.20 -5.07
N TRP A 108 -3.14 -24.61 -4.22
CA TRP A 108 -1.75 -24.20 -4.34
C TRP A 108 -0.96 -25.02 -5.38
N GLY A 109 -1.53 -26.09 -5.94
CA GLY A 109 -0.82 -26.96 -6.88
C GLY A 109 0.42 -27.61 -6.27
N THR A 110 0.34 -28.04 -5.01
CA THR A 110 1.49 -28.55 -4.24
C THR A 110 2.07 -29.86 -4.76
N VAL A 111 1.41 -30.51 -5.72
CA VAL A 111 1.99 -31.64 -6.47
C VAL A 111 3.30 -31.25 -7.17
N PHE A 112 3.42 -29.98 -7.60
CA PHE A 112 4.63 -29.49 -8.24
C PHE A 112 5.80 -29.42 -7.25
N TRP A 113 6.89 -30.11 -7.61
CA TRP A 113 8.07 -30.31 -6.75
C TRP A 113 7.77 -30.97 -5.39
N SER A 114 6.74 -31.84 -5.33
CA SER A 114 6.46 -32.69 -4.17
C SER A 114 6.24 -31.91 -2.85
N GLN A 115 5.47 -30.83 -2.91
CA GLN A 115 5.17 -29.96 -1.77
C GLN A 115 3.85 -30.31 -1.06
N GLU A 116 3.22 -31.46 -1.38
CA GLU A 116 1.95 -31.85 -0.77
C GLU A 116 2.06 -32.02 0.75
N TYR A 117 1.15 -31.39 1.49
CA TYR A 117 1.10 -31.45 2.94
C TYR A 117 0.10 -32.50 3.42
N SER A 118 0.53 -33.39 4.31
CA SER A 118 -0.31 -34.39 4.98
C SER A 118 -0.71 -34.00 6.41
N ALA A 119 -0.11 -32.93 6.95
CA ALA A 119 -0.48 -32.33 8.23
C ALA A 119 -0.28 -30.80 8.18
N TRP A 120 -1.13 -30.04 8.88
CA TRP A 120 -1.05 -28.56 8.88
C TRP A 120 0.26 -28.04 9.46
N GLU A 121 0.84 -28.76 10.41
CA GLU A 121 2.10 -28.43 11.07
C GLU A 121 3.30 -28.44 10.11
N GLN A 122 3.17 -29.13 8.97
CA GLN A 122 4.21 -29.20 7.93
C GLN A 122 4.29 -27.91 7.10
N ILE A 123 3.24 -27.07 7.11
CA ILE A 123 3.20 -25.87 6.30
C ILE A 123 4.17 -24.83 6.88
N PRO A 124 5.16 -24.37 6.10
CA PRO A 124 6.13 -23.37 6.56
C PRO A 124 5.56 -21.95 6.42
N VAL A 125 6.25 -20.99 7.04
CA VAL A 125 6.21 -19.60 6.58
C VAL A 125 7.27 -19.44 5.48
N PRO A 126 7.06 -18.58 4.46
CA PRO A 126 8.00 -18.46 3.34
C PRO A 126 9.29 -17.79 3.80
N MET A 127 10.36 -18.57 3.99
CA MET A 127 11.71 -18.07 4.32
C MET A 127 12.55 -17.81 3.07
N ARG A 128 13.56 -16.95 3.12
CA ARG A 128 14.43 -16.70 1.96
C ARG A 128 15.16 -17.99 1.55
N TYR A 129 15.15 -18.27 0.24
CA TYR A 129 15.91 -19.38 -0.33
C TYR A 129 17.20 -18.87 -1.00
N LEU A 130 18.36 -19.36 -0.56
CA LEU A 130 19.68 -18.79 -0.90
C LEU A 130 20.10 -18.90 -2.39
N ARG A 131 19.39 -19.69 -3.21
CA ARG A 131 19.84 -20.05 -4.58
C ARG A 131 19.50 -19.05 -5.68
N THR A 132 18.62 -18.06 -5.46
CA THR A 132 18.01 -17.30 -6.58
C THR A 132 18.56 -15.90 -6.81
N GLY A 133 19.61 -15.49 -6.10
CA GLY A 133 20.27 -14.20 -6.36
C GLY A 133 19.36 -12.96 -6.24
N GLY A 134 18.18 -13.09 -5.62
CA GLY A 134 17.21 -11.99 -5.46
C GLY A 134 16.07 -11.92 -6.48
N LEU A 135 15.93 -12.90 -7.39
CA LEU A 135 14.81 -12.97 -8.33
C LEU A 135 13.54 -13.52 -7.65
N GLY A 136 12.79 -12.64 -6.97
CA GLY A 136 11.47 -12.93 -6.39
C GLY A 136 11.46 -13.94 -5.24
N SER A 137 10.25 -14.25 -4.75
CA SER A 137 10.05 -15.30 -3.74
C SER A 137 10.13 -16.67 -4.40
N VAL A 138 10.98 -17.55 -3.87
CA VAL A 138 11.22 -18.91 -4.39
C VAL A 138 10.23 -19.94 -3.82
N HIS A 139 9.24 -19.48 -3.05
CA HIS A 139 8.19 -20.33 -2.51
C HIS A 139 7.03 -20.48 -3.49
N ASN A 140 6.17 -21.45 -3.21
CA ASN A 140 4.90 -21.60 -3.89
C ASN A 140 4.15 -20.24 -3.90
N PRO A 141 3.70 -19.74 -5.07
CA PRO A 141 3.09 -18.41 -5.19
C PRO A 141 1.76 -18.31 -4.44
N GLY A 142 1.00 -19.40 -4.32
CA GLY A 142 -0.20 -19.46 -3.50
C GLY A 142 0.12 -19.33 -2.01
N LEU A 143 1.12 -20.09 -1.53
CA LEU A 143 1.63 -19.96 -0.16
C LEU A 143 2.09 -18.54 0.16
N TYR A 144 2.84 -17.91 -0.75
CA TYR A 144 3.34 -16.55 -0.53
C TYR A 144 2.21 -15.52 -0.47
N LEU A 145 1.26 -15.58 -1.41
CA LEU A 145 0.12 -14.66 -1.44
C LEU A 145 -0.72 -14.78 -0.18
N ASP A 146 -1.02 -16.01 0.24
CA ASP A 146 -1.78 -16.25 1.47
C ASP A 146 -1.01 -15.84 2.73
N PHE A 147 0.31 -16.02 2.77
CA PHE A 147 1.11 -15.48 3.87
C PHE A 147 1.08 -13.95 3.90
N ALA A 148 1.12 -13.28 2.74
CA ALA A 148 0.99 -11.83 2.66
C ALA A 148 -0.38 -11.36 3.19
N ARG A 149 -1.48 -11.99 2.74
CA ARG A 149 -2.84 -11.76 3.26
C ARG A 149 -2.91 -11.96 4.78
N PHE A 150 -2.45 -13.10 5.28
CA PHE A 150 -2.41 -13.42 6.71
C PHE A 150 -1.63 -12.38 7.52
N THR A 151 -0.46 -11.94 7.03
CA THR A 151 0.34 -10.93 7.75
C THR A 151 -0.35 -9.56 7.78
N SER A 152 -1.01 -9.17 6.70
CA SER A 152 -1.86 -7.97 6.66
C SER A 152 -3.03 -8.09 7.66
N GLU A 153 -3.77 -9.18 7.62
CA GLU A 153 -4.88 -9.45 8.55
C GLU A 153 -4.43 -9.49 10.01
N SER A 154 -3.22 -9.99 10.29
CA SER A 154 -2.65 -9.98 11.65
C SER A 154 -2.45 -8.56 12.18
N TRP A 155 -2.08 -7.61 11.31
CA TRP A 155 -2.00 -6.19 11.68
C TRP A 155 -3.38 -5.58 11.91
N VAL A 156 -4.35 -5.90 11.05
CA VAL A 156 -5.74 -5.48 11.23
C VAL A 156 -6.30 -6.00 12.55
N GLN A 157 -6.11 -7.27 12.87
CA GLN A 157 -6.53 -7.87 14.14
C GLN A 157 -5.83 -7.24 15.36
N TYR A 158 -4.55 -6.89 15.23
CA TYR A 158 -3.81 -6.19 16.29
C TYR A 158 -4.29 -4.74 16.49
N GLN A 159 -4.72 -4.04 15.43
CA GLN A 159 -5.41 -2.76 15.56
C GLN A 159 -6.78 -2.94 16.22
N HIS A 160 -7.56 -3.91 15.75
CA HIS A 160 -8.91 -4.21 16.24
C HIS A 160 -8.91 -4.46 17.75
N LEU A 161 -7.92 -5.18 18.27
CA LEU A 161 -7.67 -5.37 19.69
C LEU A 161 -7.70 -4.06 20.50
N GLN A 162 -7.02 -3.02 20.01
CA GLN A 162 -6.90 -1.73 20.70
C GLN A 162 -8.17 -0.90 20.50
N VAL A 163 -8.74 -0.95 19.29
CA VAL A 163 -10.01 -0.30 18.94
C VAL A 163 -11.13 -0.78 19.86
N GLN A 164 -11.27 -2.09 20.09
CA GLN A 164 -12.31 -2.65 20.97
C GLN A 164 -12.25 -2.04 22.38
N ILE A 165 -11.05 -1.97 22.96
CA ILE A 165 -10.83 -1.39 24.30
C ILE A 165 -11.24 0.09 24.33
N LEU A 166 -10.83 0.84 23.31
CA LEU A 166 -11.13 2.28 23.22
C LEU A 166 -12.61 2.55 22.95
N ARG A 167 -13.28 1.72 22.16
CA ARG A 167 -14.74 1.82 21.94
C ARG A 167 -15.52 1.52 23.22
N GLU A 168 -15.05 0.61 24.05
CA GLU A 168 -15.69 0.31 25.33
C GLU A 168 -15.53 1.45 26.34
N ILE A 169 -14.32 2.02 26.46
CA ILE A 169 -13.98 2.97 27.53
C ILE A 169 -14.16 4.44 27.11
N CYS A 170 -13.92 4.75 25.84
CA CYS A 170 -13.95 6.09 25.25
C CYS A 170 -14.85 6.13 24.00
N PRO A 171 -16.13 5.69 24.06
CA PRO A 171 -17.00 5.54 22.88
C PRO A 171 -17.22 6.84 22.09
N GLN A 172 -17.03 7.99 22.72
CA GLN A 172 -17.21 9.32 22.14
C GLN A 172 -15.96 9.89 21.44
N HIS A 173 -14.79 9.26 21.59
CA HIS A 173 -13.56 9.73 20.94
C HIS A 173 -13.42 9.13 19.54
N LEU A 174 -12.91 9.93 18.61
CA LEU A 174 -12.58 9.47 17.26
C LEU A 174 -11.38 8.52 17.29
N LEU A 175 -11.37 7.49 16.45
CA LEU A 175 -10.25 6.58 16.26
C LEU A 175 -9.62 6.78 14.88
N THR A 176 -8.30 6.91 14.84
CA THR A 176 -7.51 7.02 13.61
C THR A 176 -6.26 6.16 13.69
N HIS A 177 -5.60 5.97 12.56
CA HIS A 177 -4.26 5.42 12.46
C HIS A 177 -3.50 6.18 11.36
N ASN A 178 -2.19 6.37 11.52
CA ASN A 178 -1.36 7.04 10.55
C ASN A 178 -0.75 6.05 9.55
N LEU A 179 -1.26 6.10 8.32
CA LEU A 179 -0.85 5.29 7.18
C LEU A 179 0.37 5.90 6.45
N MET A 180 0.99 5.12 5.55
CA MET A 180 2.24 5.48 4.86
C MET A 180 2.12 5.50 3.32
N GLY A 181 1.20 6.28 2.75
CA GLY A 181 1.07 6.46 1.30
C GLY A 181 0.72 5.16 0.56
N LEU A 182 1.45 4.82 -0.51
CA LEU A 182 1.25 3.57 -1.27
C LEU A 182 1.91 2.33 -0.62
N PHE A 183 1.92 2.28 0.71
CA PHE A 183 2.58 1.23 1.49
C PHE A 183 2.12 -0.18 1.08
N PRO A 184 3.03 -1.14 0.96
CA PRO A 184 2.71 -2.43 0.36
C PRO A 184 2.27 -3.52 1.34
N TYR A 185 2.61 -3.44 2.63
CA TYR A 185 2.56 -4.63 3.51
C TYR A 185 1.26 -4.80 4.32
N VAL A 186 0.35 -3.83 4.28
CA VAL A 186 -0.96 -3.91 4.94
C VAL A 186 -2.04 -3.40 4.00
N ASP A 187 -3.11 -4.18 3.87
CA ASP A 187 -4.32 -3.76 3.19
C ASP A 187 -5.00 -2.64 3.97
N TYR A 188 -4.90 -1.42 3.44
CA TYR A 188 -5.44 -0.24 4.07
C TYR A 188 -6.96 -0.15 4.00
N VAL A 189 -7.65 -0.89 3.13
CA VAL A 189 -9.11 -0.94 3.15
C VAL A 189 -9.57 -1.70 4.36
N ALA A 190 -9.03 -2.91 4.57
CA ALA A 190 -9.30 -3.70 5.76
C ALA A 190 -8.92 -2.95 7.04
N LEU A 191 -7.74 -2.31 7.06
CA LEU A 191 -7.29 -1.54 8.24
C LEU A 191 -8.18 -0.30 8.51
N ALA A 192 -8.69 0.37 7.47
CA ALA A 192 -9.52 1.56 7.63
C ALA A 192 -10.97 1.26 8.06
N GLN A 193 -11.42 0.01 8.05
CA GLN A 193 -12.80 -0.35 8.46
C GLN A 193 -13.08 0.05 9.92
N ASP A 194 -12.14 -0.21 10.82
CA ASP A 194 -12.26 0.06 12.26
C ASP A 194 -12.07 1.54 12.68
N LEU A 195 -11.60 2.37 11.75
CA LEU A 195 -11.25 3.77 12.02
C LEU A 195 -12.42 4.70 11.72
N ASP A 196 -12.58 5.78 12.50
CA ASP A 196 -13.55 6.83 12.17
C ASP A 196 -13.03 7.71 11.03
N VAL A 197 -11.74 8.03 11.09
CA VAL A 197 -11.03 8.89 10.16
C VAL A 197 -9.74 8.20 9.72
N VAL A 198 -9.45 8.26 8.42
CA VAL A 198 -8.15 7.83 7.87
C VAL A 198 -7.16 8.97 8.07
N SER A 199 -5.94 8.65 8.49
CA SER A 199 -4.84 9.61 8.46
C SER A 199 -3.58 9.03 7.86
N TRP A 200 -2.65 9.86 7.39
CA TRP A 200 -1.39 9.37 6.82
C TRP A 200 -0.24 10.37 6.94
N ASP A 201 0.96 9.87 6.70
CA ASP A 201 2.22 10.58 6.89
C ASP A 201 2.85 10.95 5.54
N ASN A 202 2.96 12.25 5.29
CA ASN A 202 3.37 12.85 4.03
C ASN A 202 4.77 13.47 4.11
N TYR A 203 5.75 12.76 3.52
CA TYR A 203 7.16 13.19 3.46
C TYR A 203 7.72 13.31 2.03
N PRO A 204 7.33 14.35 1.26
CA PRO A 204 7.65 14.44 -0.17
C PRO A 204 9.15 14.46 -0.51
N ARG A 205 10.02 14.92 0.40
CA ARG A 205 11.49 14.98 0.20
C ARG A 205 12.27 13.87 0.89
N LEU A 206 11.61 12.81 1.36
CA LEU A 206 12.33 11.66 1.91
C LEU A 206 13.19 10.99 0.80
N PRO A 207 14.49 10.75 0.99
CA PRO A 207 15.40 10.26 -0.04
C PRO A 207 15.43 8.74 -0.10
N GLY A 208 15.92 8.22 -1.23
CA GLY A 208 16.32 6.82 -1.39
C GLY A 208 15.17 5.82 -1.36
N PRO A 209 15.46 4.53 -1.09
CA PRO A 209 14.48 3.44 -1.11
C PRO A 209 13.45 3.52 0.03
N LEU A 210 13.70 4.36 1.04
CA LEU A 210 12.78 4.63 2.14
C LEU A 210 11.71 5.68 1.74
N SER A 211 11.93 6.38 0.63
CA SER A 211 10.94 7.27 0.06
C SER A 211 9.78 6.44 -0.50
N PRO A 212 8.52 6.71 -0.11
CA PRO A 212 7.39 6.15 -0.84
C PRO A 212 7.33 6.65 -2.29
N PHE A 213 8.19 7.61 -2.68
CA PHE A 213 8.28 8.25 -4.00
C PHE A 213 9.48 7.79 -4.85
N HIS A 214 10.14 6.68 -4.52
CA HIS A 214 11.32 6.15 -5.25
C HIS A 214 12.48 7.17 -5.40
N GLY A 215 12.70 7.98 -4.37
CA GLY A 215 13.84 8.89 -4.26
C GLY A 215 13.72 10.20 -5.03
N ASN A 216 12.70 10.39 -5.88
CA ASN A 216 12.44 11.65 -6.57
C ASN A 216 11.08 12.22 -6.19
N TRP A 217 11.08 13.45 -5.67
CA TRP A 217 9.85 14.19 -5.39
C TRP A 217 8.98 14.29 -6.65
N SER A 218 7.70 13.93 -6.54
CA SER A 218 6.72 14.00 -7.62
C SER A 218 5.37 14.52 -7.10
N PRO A 219 4.92 15.71 -7.52
CA PRO A 219 3.62 16.25 -7.11
C PRO A 219 2.45 15.30 -7.37
N SER A 220 2.47 14.60 -8.51
CA SER A 220 1.41 13.67 -8.87
C SER A 220 1.40 12.43 -7.97
N TYR A 221 2.55 12.01 -7.43
CA TYR A 221 2.58 10.84 -6.56
C TYR A 221 2.11 11.20 -5.14
N VAL A 222 2.43 12.40 -4.63
CA VAL A 222 1.85 12.93 -3.38
C VAL A 222 0.33 13.04 -3.51
N ALA A 223 -0.15 13.60 -4.63
CA ALA A 223 -1.56 13.67 -4.98
C ALA A 223 -2.22 12.27 -5.02
N MET A 224 -1.59 11.30 -5.66
CA MET A 224 -2.06 9.92 -5.72
C MET A 224 -2.19 9.27 -4.33
N ALA A 225 -1.24 9.53 -3.44
CA ALA A 225 -1.31 9.05 -2.07
C ALA A 225 -2.48 9.69 -1.30
N HIS A 226 -2.74 11.00 -1.48
CA HIS A 226 -3.92 11.65 -0.94
C HIS A 226 -5.23 11.04 -1.46
N ASP A 227 -5.31 10.80 -2.77
CA ASP A 227 -6.50 10.22 -3.40
C ASP A 227 -6.73 8.77 -2.97
N LEU A 228 -5.67 8.01 -2.66
CA LEU A 228 -5.82 6.71 -1.99
C LEU A 228 -6.47 6.90 -0.61
N MET A 229 -5.97 7.78 0.24
CA MET A 229 -6.52 7.98 1.59
C MET A 229 -7.99 8.40 1.57
N ARG A 230 -8.37 9.29 0.64
CA ARG A 230 -9.77 9.67 0.41
C ARG A 230 -10.60 8.46 -0.06
N GLY A 231 -10.08 7.69 -1.01
CA GLY A 231 -10.76 6.53 -1.60
C GLY A 231 -11.02 5.37 -0.64
N LEU A 232 -10.18 5.19 0.39
CA LEU A 232 -10.34 4.12 1.40
C LEU A 232 -11.71 4.15 2.09
N LYS A 233 -12.24 5.35 2.37
CA LYS A 233 -13.57 5.51 3.01
C LYS A 233 -14.55 6.38 2.19
N GLY A 234 -14.12 6.98 1.08
CA GLY A 234 -14.91 7.91 0.28
C GLY A 234 -15.29 9.18 1.04
N ARG A 235 -14.39 9.68 1.89
CA ARG A 235 -14.61 10.84 2.77
C ARG A 235 -13.28 11.57 3.01
N THR A 236 -13.34 12.73 3.65
CA THR A 236 -12.16 13.49 4.08
C THR A 236 -11.24 12.67 4.98
N PHE A 237 -9.97 13.04 5.01
CA PHE A 237 -8.92 12.36 5.76
C PHE A 237 -8.00 13.38 6.45
N TRP A 238 -7.07 12.93 7.28
CA TRP A 238 -6.07 13.79 7.93
C TRP A 238 -4.66 13.51 7.40
N VAL A 239 -3.83 14.55 7.33
CA VAL A 239 -2.37 14.35 7.28
C VAL A 239 -1.87 14.45 8.70
N MET A 240 -1.44 13.33 9.27
CA MET A 240 -1.02 13.24 10.66
C MET A 240 0.44 13.64 10.85
N GLU A 241 1.28 13.33 9.86
CA GLU A 241 2.65 13.82 9.81
C GLU A 241 2.92 14.50 8.47
N GLN A 242 2.89 15.83 8.44
CA GLN A 242 3.34 16.62 7.31
C GLN A 242 4.81 17.02 7.51
N GLN A 243 5.63 16.80 6.48
CA GLN A 243 7.02 17.23 6.49
C GLN A 243 7.16 18.73 6.77
N ALA A 244 7.81 19.07 7.88
CA ALA A 244 8.13 20.46 8.24
C ALA A 244 9.56 20.87 7.88
N GLY A 245 10.48 19.92 7.73
CA GLY A 245 11.91 20.19 7.60
C GLY A 245 12.65 19.12 6.82
N PRO A 246 13.99 19.20 6.75
CA PRO A 246 14.77 18.04 6.35
C PRO A 246 14.47 16.89 7.33
N SER A 247 14.31 15.69 6.78
CA SER A 247 14.10 14.46 7.54
C SER A 247 15.37 13.60 7.50
N GLY A 248 15.50 12.63 8.40
CA GLY A 248 16.63 11.70 8.35
C GLY A 248 16.90 11.01 9.67
N TRP A 249 17.54 9.85 9.56
CA TRP A 249 18.11 9.12 10.70
C TRP A 249 19.64 9.28 10.69
N GLY A 250 20.35 8.47 9.91
CA GLY A 250 21.80 8.56 9.76
C GLY A 250 22.28 9.62 8.75
N ILE A 251 21.42 9.99 7.80
CA ILE A 251 21.72 10.94 6.72
C ILE A 251 20.58 11.94 6.64
N LEU A 252 20.93 13.23 6.54
CA LEU A 252 19.98 14.33 6.40
C LEU A 252 19.50 14.46 4.96
N SER A 253 18.19 14.56 4.79
CA SER A 253 17.54 14.83 3.50
C SER A 253 17.65 16.31 3.13
N PRO A 254 17.48 16.68 1.85
CA PRO A 254 17.40 18.09 1.45
C PRO A 254 16.34 18.85 2.24
N THR A 255 16.67 20.06 2.68
CA THR A 255 15.73 20.95 3.36
C THR A 255 14.63 21.37 2.37
N PRO A 256 13.34 21.38 2.77
CA PRO A 256 12.27 21.95 1.96
C PRO A 256 12.61 23.35 1.49
N LEU A 257 12.41 23.66 0.22
CA LEU A 257 12.60 25.00 -0.34
C LEU A 257 11.56 25.99 0.23
N PRO A 258 11.82 27.31 0.17
CA PRO A 258 10.80 28.32 0.47
C PRO A 258 9.49 28.07 -0.28
N GLY A 259 8.39 27.98 0.46
CA GLY A 259 7.04 27.80 -0.08
C GLY A 259 6.59 26.34 -0.26
N GLU A 260 7.45 25.35 -0.04
CA GLU A 260 7.07 23.93 -0.19
C GLU A 260 6.22 23.40 0.96
N ILE A 261 6.44 23.87 2.19
CA ILE A 261 5.59 23.48 3.32
C ILE A 261 4.17 23.99 3.06
N ARG A 262 4.05 25.23 2.59
CA ARG A 262 2.79 25.81 2.12
C ARG A 262 2.19 25.01 0.96
N LEU A 263 2.99 24.69 -0.07
CA LEU A 263 2.56 23.91 -1.24
C LEU A 263 1.95 22.57 -0.83
N TRP A 264 2.66 21.76 -0.04
CA TRP A 264 2.21 20.44 0.35
C TRP A 264 0.95 20.51 1.21
N THR A 265 0.87 21.51 2.10
CA THR A 265 -0.33 21.74 2.93
C THR A 265 -1.55 22.05 2.07
N LEU A 266 -1.44 22.98 1.12
CA LEU A 266 -2.53 23.33 0.22
C LEU A 266 -2.89 22.20 -0.74
N GLN A 267 -1.90 21.42 -1.19
CA GLN A 267 -2.14 20.21 -1.98
C GLN A 267 -2.95 19.19 -1.19
N SER A 268 -2.58 18.92 0.07
CA SER A 268 -3.34 18.00 0.92
C SER A 268 -4.79 18.44 1.07
N VAL A 269 -5.04 19.72 1.34
CA VAL A 269 -6.40 20.28 1.42
C VAL A 269 -7.15 20.15 0.09
N ALA A 270 -6.50 20.44 -1.03
CA ALA A 270 -7.11 20.32 -2.37
C ALA A 270 -7.53 18.88 -2.71
N HIS A 271 -6.89 17.88 -2.09
CA HIS A 271 -7.26 16.48 -2.23
C HIS A 271 -8.17 15.97 -1.10
N GLY A 272 -8.68 16.85 -0.22
CA GLY A 272 -9.67 16.50 0.80
C GLY A 272 -9.11 16.21 2.20
N ALA A 273 -7.89 16.64 2.49
CA ALA A 273 -7.40 16.64 3.87
C ALA A 273 -8.08 17.74 4.69
N GLU A 274 -8.77 17.38 5.76
CA GLU A 274 -9.47 18.34 6.65
C GLU A 274 -8.64 18.74 7.88
N ALA A 275 -7.55 18.02 8.16
CA ALA A 275 -6.59 18.35 9.21
C ALA A 275 -5.16 18.07 8.74
N ILE A 276 -4.23 18.97 9.10
CA ILE A 276 -2.80 18.87 8.79
C ILE A 276 -2.02 19.05 10.09
N VAL A 277 -1.31 18.00 10.50
CA VAL A 277 -0.44 17.98 11.68
C VAL A 277 1.00 17.82 11.20
N TYR A 278 1.88 18.75 11.55
CA TYR A 278 3.28 18.67 11.16
C TYR A 278 4.07 17.82 12.15
N PHE A 279 4.82 16.86 11.61
CA PHE A 279 5.83 16.18 12.39
C PHE A 279 7.17 16.90 12.20
N ARG A 280 7.71 17.53 13.24
CA ARG A 280 7.24 17.68 14.63
C ARG A 280 7.23 19.15 15.02
N TRP A 281 6.74 19.48 16.21
CA TRP A 281 6.76 20.87 16.68
C TRP A 281 8.18 21.45 16.75
N ARG A 282 9.08 20.78 17.47
CA ARG A 282 10.48 21.17 17.66
C ARG A 282 11.40 19.99 17.37
N THR A 283 12.48 20.24 16.63
CA THR A 283 13.53 19.25 16.38
C THR A 283 14.03 18.66 17.70
N CYS A 284 14.14 17.34 17.76
CA CYS A 284 14.65 16.63 18.94
C CYS A 284 16.12 16.95 19.19
N LEU A 285 16.49 17.08 20.47
CA LEU A 285 17.88 17.24 20.90
C LEU A 285 18.58 15.90 21.11
N VAL A 286 17.85 14.79 21.11
CA VAL A 286 18.33 13.45 21.47
C VAL A 286 17.64 12.37 20.61
N GLY A 287 18.29 11.22 20.53
CA GLY A 287 17.75 10.03 19.87
C GLY A 287 17.96 10.00 18.35
N THR A 288 17.51 8.90 17.74
CA THR A 288 17.77 8.56 16.33
C THR A 288 17.24 9.59 15.32
N GLU A 289 16.28 10.43 15.72
CA GLU A 289 15.63 11.43 14.85
C GLU A 289 16.12 12.87 15.10
N GLN A 290 17.35 13.08 15.60
CA GLN A 290 17.96 14.42 15.70
C GLN A 290 18.02 15.15 14.35
N TYR A 291 18.13 14.40 13.25
CA TYR A 291 18.08 14.91 11.87
C TYR A 291 16.67 14.98 11.30
N TRP A 292 15.64 14.62 12.07
CA TRP A 292 14.25 14.84 11.69
C TRP A 292 13.75 16.17 12.22
N HIS A 293 13.84 17.21 11.39
CA HIS A 293 13.61 18.57 11.85
C HIS A 293 12.13 18.94 11.93
N GLY A 294 11.74 19.58 13.04
CA GLY A 294 10.40 20.10 13.26
C GLY A 294 10.18 21.51 12.71
N ILE A 295 9.00 22.11 12.95
CA ILE A 295 8.68 23.50 12.63
C ILE A 295 9.74 24.44 13.23
N LEU A 296 10.01 24.26 14.53
CA LEU A 296 11.10 24.92 15.22
C LEU A 296 12.41 24.12 15.07
N PRO A 297 13.55 24.80 14.86
CA PRO A 297 14.88 24.17 14.97
C PRO A 297 15.17 23.67 16.40
N HIS A 298 16.33 23.05 16.58
CA HIS A 298 16.75 22.48 17.86
C HIS A 298 16.88 23.55 18.96
N ASP A 299 17.28 24.78 18.63
CA ASP A 299 17.37 25.90 19.57
C ASP A 299 16.00 26.41 20.05
N GLY A 300 14.93 26.07 19.34
CA GLY A 300 13.56 26.49 19.65
C GLY A 300 13.19 27.88 19.16
N ASN A 301 14.08 28.57 18.44
CA ASN A 301 13.82 29.92 17.94
C ASN A 301 12.99 29.86 16.64
N PRO A 302 11.92 30.67 16.51
CA PRO A 302 11.19 30.78 15.25
C PRO A 302 12.10 31.19 14.09
N GLY A 303 11.83 30.63 12.90
CA GLY A 303 12.55 30.97 11.68
C GLY A 303 11.66 30.79 10.46
N ARG A 304 12.25 30.71 9.25
CA ARG A 304 11.50 30.63 7.98
C ARG A 304 10.35 29.63 8.01
N ARG A 305 10.59 28.42 8.51
CA ARG A 305 9.60 27.32 8.53
C ARG A 305 8.41 27.62 9.44
N PHE A 306 8.66 28.26 10.58
CA PHE A 306 7.61 28.74 11.47
C PHE A 306 6.77 29.82 10.79
N GLU A 307 7.41 30.81 10.16
CA GLU A 307 6.70 31.88 9.45
C GLU A 307 5.87 31.35 8.28
N GLU A 308 6.39 30.37 7.54
CA GLU A 308 5.69 29.73 6.42
C GLU A 308 4.44 28.97 6.90
N VAL A 309 4.54 28.23 8.00
CA VAL A 309 3.40 27.55 8.65
C VAL A 309 2.39 28.58 9.18
N ARG A 310 2.85 29.67 9.83
CA ARG A 310 1.98 30.75 10.32
C ARG A 310 1.19 31.39 9.18
N GLN A 311 1.88 31.77 8.10
CA GLN A 311 1.24 32.33 6.90
C GLN A 311 0.21 31.37 6.32
N THR A 312 0.56 30.10 6.18
CA THR A 312 -0.33 29.08 5.62
C THR A 312 -1.59 28.91 6.48
N GLY A 313 -1.45 28.93 7.80
CA GLY A 313 -2.59 28.94 8.73
C GLY A 313 -3.53 30.15 8.56
N GLU A 314 -2.98 31.34 8.29
CA GLU A 314 -3.78 32.54 7.99
C GLU A 314 -4.52 32.42 6.65
N GLU A 315 -3.89 31.82 5.65
CA GLU A 315 -4.50 31.57 4.34
C GLU A 315 -5.63 30.54 4.43
N LEU A 316 -5.43 29.43 5.15
CA LEU A 316 -6.47 28.43 5.39
C LEU A 316 -7.69 29.04 6.11
N ARG A 317 -7.47 29.96 7.07
CA ARG A 317 -8.56 30.69 7.72
C ARG A 317 -9.37 31.54 6.73
N ARG A 318 -8.72 32.13 5.72
CA ARG A 318 -9.40 32.91 4.68
C ARG A 318 -10.17 32.03 3.70
N LEU A 319 -9.70 30.81 3.43
CA LEU A 319 -10.41 29.83 2.61
C LEU A 319 -11.71 29.34 3.30
N GLY A 320 -11.75 29.37 4.64
CA GLY A 320 -12.96 29.07 5.41
C GLY A 320 -13.49 27.67 5.10
N THR A 321 -14.78 27.56 4.76
CA THR A 321 -15.43 26.28 4.46
C THR A 321 -14.97 25.61 3.16
N LEU A 322 -14.17 26.30 2.32
CA LEU A 322 -13.60 25.68 1.12
C LEU A 322 -12.62 24.55 1.45
N VAL A 323 -12.04 24.54 2.66
CA VAL A 323 -11.09 23.49 3.08
C VAL A 323 -11.76 22.12 3.29
N THR A 324 -13.09 22.09 3.43
CA THR A 324 -13.89 20.87 3.58
C THR A 324 -14.84 20.64 2.41
N ALA A 325 -14.57 21.28 1.26
CA ALA A 325 -15.37 21.08 0.06
C ALA A 325 -15.24 19.63 -0.46
N SER A 326 -16.31 19.10 -1.03
CA SER A 326 -16.31 17.79 -1.69
C SER A 326 -15.80 17.91 -3.12
N PHE A 327 -14.97 16.96 -3.54
CA PHE A 327 -14.41 16.88 -4.89
C PHE A 327 -14.75 15.51 -5.49
N PRO A 328 -15.96 15.33 -6.05
CA PRO A 328 -16.35 14.03 -6.62
C PRO A 328 -15.47 13.69 -7.81
N ALA A 329 -14.96 12.46 -7.85
CA ALA A 329 -14.21 11.94 -8.98
C ALA A 329 -15.14 11.13 -9.90
N GLU A 330 -14.99 11.29 -11.21
CA GLU A 330 -15.71 10.47 -12.21
C GLU A 330 -14.86 9.28 -12.68
N VAL A 331 -13.58 9.27 -12.33
CA VAL A 331 -12.62 8.23 -12.69
C VAL A 331 -12.06 7.60 -11.42
N ALA A 332 -12.03 6.27 -11.40
CA ALA A 332 -11.34 5.51 -10.37
C ALA A 332 -10.19 4.68 -10.97
N ILE A 333 -9.12 4.50 -10.20
CA ILE A 333 -8.06 3.55 -10.50
C ILE A 333 -8.06 2.47 -9.42
N LEU A 334 -8.16 1.20 -9.84
CA LEU A 334 -8.04 0.07 -8.94
C LEU A 334 -6.59 -0.12 -8.52
N ARG A 335 -6.38 -0.23 -7.21
CA ARG A 335 -5.15 -0.70 -6.59
C ARG A 335 -5.44 -1.96 -5.79
N SER A 336 -4.94 -3.08 -6.26
CA SER A 336 -5.13 -4.38 -5.65
C SER A 336 -3.94 -4.79 -4.81
N TYR A 337 -4.17 -5.11 -3.53
CA TYR A 337 -3.12 -5.67 -2.67
C TYR A 337 -2.75 -7.09 -3.09
N ASP A 338 -3.71 -7.88 -3.57
CA ASP A 338 -3.42 -9.23 -4.08
C ASP A 338 -2.53 -9.19 -5.32
N VAL A 339 -2.79 -8.26 -6.25
CA VAL A 339 -1.91 -8.04 -7.41
C VAL A 339 -0.52 -7.58 -6.96
N LEU A 340 -0.45 -6.63 -6.02
CA LEU A 340 0.82 -6.15 -5.47
C LEU A 340 1.64 -7.31 -4.89
N TRP A 341 1.04 -8.15 -4.05
CA TRP A 341 1.71 -9.28 -3.41
C TRP A 341 2.01 -10.43 -4.38
N ALA A 342 1.18 -10.62 -5.42
CA ALA A 342 1.47 -11.57 -6.48
C ALA A 342 2.70 -11.15 -7.31
N PHE A 343 2.87 -9.85 -7.57
CA PHE A 343 4.08 -9.33 -8.21
C PHE A 343 5.30 -9.31 -7.27
N GLU A 344 5.12 -9.14 -5.95
CA GLU A 344 6.21 -9.38 -4.97
C GLU A 344 6.70 -10.83 -5.02
N ALA A 345 5.78 -11.79 -5.16
CA ALA A 345 6.14 -13.20 -5.32
C ALA A 345 6.86 -13.43 -6.66
N GLN A 346 6.27 -12.94 -7.75
CA GLN A 346 6.71 -13.18 -9.13
C GLN A 346 6.51 -11.90 -9.97
N PRO A 347 7.54 -11.04 -10.13
CA PRO A 347 7.40 -9.71 -10.73
C PRO A 347 7.12 -9.72 -12.23
N THR A 348 7.16 -10.88 -12.89
CA THR A 348 6.97 -11.11 -14.35
C THR A 348 8.02 -10.46 -15.27
N ALA A 349 8.52 -9.27 -14.96
CA ALA A 349 9.63 -8.59 -15.63
C ALA A 349 10.46 -7.81 -14.60
N GLU A 350 11.76 -7.62 -14.86
CA GLU A 350 12.70 -7.01 -13.92
C GLU A 350 12.34 -5.56 -13.53
N GLU A 351 11.92 -4.75 -14.50
CA GLU A 351 11.54 -3.34 -14.28
C GLU A 351 10.04 -3.14 -13.98
N LEU A 352 9.27 -4.23 -13.75
CA LEU A 352 7.86 -4.10 -13.45
C LEU A 352 7.62 -3.75 -11.98
N SER A 353 7.11 -2.53 -11.77
CA SER A 353 6.62 -2.06 -10.47
C SER A 353 5.13 -1.76 -10.56
N TYR A 354 4.31 -2.43 -9.75
CA TYR A 354 2.85 -2.27 -9.78
C TYR A 354 2.41 -0.84 -9.43
N ASN A 355 2.97 -0.27 -8.37
CA ASN A 355 2.71 1.11 -7.98
C ASN A 355 3.14 2.10 -9.08
N ASP A 356 4.21 1.83 -9.82
CA ASP A 356 4.61 2.69 -10.94
C ASP A 356 3.67 2.58 -12.13
N GLN A 357 3.08 1.40 -12.39
CA GLN A 357 2.03 1.26 -13.41
C GLN A 357 0.81 2.11 -13.05
N ILE A 358 0.33 2.03 -11.80
CA ILE A 358 -0.75 2.90 -11.30
C ILE A 358 -0.37 4.38 -11.47
N GLY A 359 0.85 4.74 -11.05
CA GLY A 359 1.39 6.09 -11.15
C GLY A 359 1.53 6.63 -12.59
N ARG A 360 1.63 5.77 -13.61
CA ARG A 360 1.63 6.18 -15.03
C ARG A 360 0.25 6.68 -15.46
N TYR A 361 -0.80 5.91 -15.18
CA TYR A 361 -2.19 6.30 -15.50
C TYR A 361 -2.64 7.50 -14.67
N TYR A 362 -2.39 7.47 -13.36
CA TYR A 362 -2.72 8.57 -12.47
C TYR A 362 -2.10 9.89 -12.94
N ARG A 363 -0.79 9.89 -13.26
CA ARG A 363 -0.08 11.09 -13.72
C ARG A 363 -0.62 11.64 -15.05
N ALA A 364 -1.10 10.77 -15.94
CA ALA A 364 -1.69 11.19 -17.20
C ALA A 364 -3.01 11.95 -16.99
N LEU A 365 -3.84 11.49 -16.05
CA LEU A 365 -5.09 12.15 -15.64
C LEU A 365 -4.82 13.43 -14.85
N TRP A 366 -3.90 13.37 -13.89
CA TRP A 366 -3.48 14.50 -13.07
C TRP A 366 -2.98 15.68 -13.91
N ARG A 367 -2.18 15.44 -14.96
CA ARG A 367 -1.71 16.49 -15.90
C ARG A 367 -2.85 17.17 -16.68
N ARG A 368 -4.03 16.56 -16.71
CA ARG A 368 -5.24 17.08 -17.38
C ARG A 368 -6.26 17.64 -16.40
N ASN A 369 -5.90 17.73 -15.11
CA ASN A 369 -6.79 18.15 -14.02
C ASN A 369 -8.08 17.30 -13.93
N VAL A 370 -8.00 16.01 -14.28
CA VAL A 370 -9.09 15.07 -14.06
C VAL A 370 -9.01 14.60 -12.61
N ALA A 371 -10.12 14.74 -11.87
CA ALA A 371 -10.23 14.20 -10.51
C ALA A 371 -10.27 12.67 -10.54
N VAL A 372 -9.49 12.04 -9.67
CA VAL A 372 -9.32 10.58 -9.63
C VAL A 372 -9.41 10.11 -8.18
N ASP A 373 -10.13 9.02 -7.94
CA ASP A 373 -10.03 8.27 -6.70
C ASP A 373 -9.21 6.98 -6.90
N LEU A 374 -8.33 6.67 -5.94
CA LEU A 374 -7.70 5.36 -5.87
C LEU A 374 -8.52 4.49 -4.92
N ILE A 375 -9.05 3.39 -5.43
CA ILE A 375 -9.90 2.47 -4.67
C ILE A 375 -9.37 1.04 -4.81
N THR A 376 -9.89 0.13 -3.98
CA THR A 376 -9.63 -1.30 -4.11
C THR A 376 -10.88 -2.03 -4.55
N GLU A 377 -10.76 -3.33 -4.80
CA GLU A 377 -11.82 -4.11 -5.41
C GLU A 377 -13.06 -4.31 -4.54
N ASP A 378 -12.89 -4.13 -3.23
CA ASP A 378 -13.96 -4.29 -2.25
C ASP A 378 -14.74 -2.98 -2.00
N ARG A 379 -14.36 -1.87 -2.64
CA ARG A 379 -15.09 -0.60 -2.55
C ARG A 379 -16.13 -0.48 -3.65
N PRO A 380 -17.32 0.10 -3.37
CA PRO A 380 -18.28 0.46 -4.40
C PRO A 380 -17.62 1.35 -5.48
N TRP A 381 -17.91 1.06 -6.74
CA TRP A 381 -17.39 1.80 -7.90
C TRP A 381 -18.44 2.13 -8.95
N GLU A 382 -19.69 1.77 -8.68
CA GLU A 382 -20.81 1.91 -9.60
C GLU A 382 -21.11 3.38 -9.91
N SER A 383 -20.65 4.31 -9.06
CA SER A 383 -20.78 5.75 -9.24
C SER A 383 -19.74 6.38 -10.16
N TYR A 384 -18.68 5.66 -10.54
CA TYR A 384 -17.68 6.18 -11.48
C TYR A 384 -18.11 5.92 -12.92
N ASN A 385 -17.66 6.79 -13.83
CA ASN A 385 -17.88 6.65 -15.27
C ASN A 385 -16.77 5.80 -15.91
N VAL A 386 -15.55 5.92 -15.39
CA VAL A 386 -14.36 5.21 -15.89
C VAL A 386 -13.66 4.50 -14.75
N LEU A 387 -13.30 3.24 -14.98
CA LEU A 387 -12.48 2.43 -14.08
C LEU A 387 -11.23 1.97 -14.81
N ILE A 388 -10.06 2.32 -14.28
CA ILE A 388 -8.78 1.85 -14.80
C ILE A 388 -8.28 0.76 -13.87
N ALA A 389 -7.96 -0.42 -14.42
CA ALA A 389 -7.42 -1.54 -13.67
C ALA A 389 -6.04 -1.92 -14.21
N PRO A 390 -4.98 -1.18 -13.82
CA PRO A 390 -3.63 -1.49 -14.24
C PRO A 390 -3.27 -2.90 -13.77
N CYS A 391 -2.74 -3.71 -14.68
CA CYS A 391 -2.20 -5.05 -14.44
C CYS A 391 -3.05 -5.87 -13.46
N LEU A 392 -4.37 -5.99 -13.67
CA LEU A 392 -5.27 -6.71 -12.77
C LEU A 392 -4.99 -8.22 -12.83
N PHE A 393 -3.85 -8.61 -12.26
CA PHE A 393 -3.14 -9.86 -12.49
C PHE A 393 -3.83 -11.06 -11.83
N VAL A 394 -4.29 -10.84 -10.61
CA VAL A 394 -5.12 -11.74 -9.82
C VAL A 394 -6.55 -11.24 -9.93
N VAL A 395 -7.47 -12.09 -10.40
CA VAL A 395 -8.89 -11.75 -10.56
C VAL A 395 -9.73 -12.76 -9.82
N ARG A 396 -10.51 -12.29 -8.85
CA ARG A 396 -11.55 -13.08 -8.21
C ARG A 396 -12.80 -13.16 -9.09
N ASP A 397 -13.52 -14.27 -9.01
CA ASP A 397 -14.72 -14.48 -9.84
C ASP A 397 -15.81 -13.43 -9.58
N ASP A 398 -16.01 -13.03 -8.32
CA ASP A 398 -16.96 -11.97 -7.94
C ASP A 398 -16.62 -10.63 -8.60
N ILE A 399 -15.32 -10.32 -8.67
CA ILE A 399 -14.82 -9.09 -9.29
C ILE A 399 -14.99 -9.12 -10.81
N ALA A 400 -14.71 -10.25 -11.47
CA ALA A 400 -14.92 -10.39 -12.91
C ALA A 400 -16.41 -10.22 -13.28
N VAL A 401 -17.33 -10.79 -12.49
CA VAL A 401 -18.77 -10.63 -12.67
C VAL A 401 -19.19 -9.18 -12.45
N ARG A 402 -18.73 -8.54 -11.38
CA ARG A 402 -19.10 -7.15 -11.06
C ARG A 402 -18.58 -6.16 -12.10
N LEU A 403 -17.37 -6.35 -12.61
CA LEU A 403 -16.83 -5.58 -13.74
C LEU A 403 -17.69 -5.74 -14.98
N ARG A 404 -18.12 -6.97 -15.29
CA ARG A 404 -18.97 -7.23 -16.46
C ARG A 404 -20.30 -6.50 -16.36
N SER A 405 -21.01 -6.68 -15.24
CA SER A 405 -22.31 -6.04 -15.03
C SER A 405 -22.20 -4.50 -15.06
N TRP A 406 -21.12 -3.94 -14.53
CA TRP A 406 -20.90 -2.49 -14.55
C TRP A 406 -20.62 -1.96 -15.97
N VAL A 407 -19.81 -2.67 -16.77
CA VAL A 407 -19.57 -2.31 -18.18
C VAL A 407 -20.85 -2.43 -19.02
N GLU A 408 -21.63 -3.49 -18.83
CA GLU A 408 -22.93 -3.68 -19.49
C GLU A 408 -23.92 -2.56 -19.14
N ALA A 409 -23.81 -1.97 -17.95
CA ALA A 409 -24.61 -0.84 -17.50
C ALA A 409 -24.09 0.53 -18.03
N GLY A 410 -23.03 0.55 -18.84
CA GLY A 410 -22.49 1.77 -19.46
C GLY A 410 -21.17 2.27 -18.87
N GLY A 411 -20.59 1.57 -17.91
CA GLY A 411 -19.26 1.87 -17.38
C GLY A 411 -18.15 1.65 -18.39
N THR A 412 -17.10 2.48 -18.37
CA THR A 412 -15.91 2.31 -19.22
C THR A 412 -14.74 1.69 -18.46
N LEU A 413 -14.36 0.46 -18.80
CA LEU A 413 -13.22 -0.23 -18.20
C LEU A 413 -11.96 -0.11 -19.06
N VAL A 414 -10.85 0.33 -18.45
CA VAL A 414 -9.51 0.30 -19.06
C VAL A 414 -8.68 -0.81 -18.41
N LEU A 415 -8.49 -1.90 -19.15
CA LEU A 415 -7.58 -2.98 -18.78
C LEU A 415 -6.20 -2.76 -19.41
N THR A 416 -5.17 -3.35 -18.80
CA THR A 416 -3.80 -3.30 -19.32
C THR A 416 -3.20 -4.70 -19.41
N PHE A 417 -1.99 -4.78 -19.95
CA PHE A 417 -1.21 -6.02 -20.02
C PHE A 417 -1.13 -6.73 -18.65
N ARG A 418 -0.99 -8.05 -18.68
CA ARG A 418 -1.09 -8.97 -17.51
C ARG A 418 -2.43 -8.96 -16.77
N SER A 419 -3.52 -8.43 -17.30
CA SER A 419 -4.82 -8.58 -16.63
C SER A 419 -5.37 -10.00 -16.79
N GLY A 420 -6.02 -10.55 -15.76
CA GLY A 420 -6.75 -11.82 -15.81
C GLY A 420 -5.87 -13.07 -15.97
N VAL A 421 -4.63 -13.03 -15.50
CA VAL A 421 -3.69 -14.16 -15.65
C VAL A 421 -3.88 -15.22 -14.58
N LYS A 422 -4.24 -14.80 -13.36
CA LYS A 422 -4.31 -15.67 -12.20
C LYS A 422 -5.64 -15.57 -11.48
N ASP A 423 -6.03 -16.66 -10.84
CA ASP A 423 -7.16 -16.70 -9.92
C ASP A 423 -6.79 -16.17 -8.52
N GLU A 424 -7.76 -16.18 -7.61
CA GLU A 424 -7.58 -15.72 -6.23
C GLU A 424 -6.56 -16.52 -5.41
N HIS A 425 -6.15 -17.70 -5.89
CA HIS A 425 -5.15 -18.56 -5.25
C HIS A 425 -3.75 -18.37 -5.86
N ASN A 426 -3.57 -17.36 -6.72
CA ASN A 426 -2.33 -17.08 -7.44
C ASN A 426 -1.93 -18.21 -8.41
N ALA A 427 -2.88 -19.08 -8.79
CA ALA A 427 -2.71 -20.09 -9.82
C ALA A 427 -3.04 -19.49 -11.19
N VAL A 428 -2.32 -19.93 -12.23
CA VAL A 428 -2.60 -19.49 -13.60
C VAL A 428 -3.93 -20.11 -14.04
N VAL A 429 -4.82 -19.28 -14.60
CA VAL A 429 -6.13 -19.74 -15.06
C VAL A 429 -6.00 -20.71 -16.24
N ASP A 430 -6.84 -21.75 -16.28
CA ASP A 430 -6.95 -22.65 -17.43
C ASP A 430 -7.91 -22.09 -18.49
N LEU A 431 -7.63 -20.85 -18.93
CA LEU A 431 -8.42 -20.10 -19.90
C LEU A 431 -7.50 -19.29 -20.82
N PRO A 432 -7.91 -19.01 -22.07
CA PRO A 432 -7.21 -18.03 -22.90
C PRO A 432 -7.14 -16.67 -22.20
N LEU A 433 -5.96 -16.07 -22.16
CA LEU A 433 -5.74 -14.75 -21.55
C LEU A 433 -6.48 -13.66 -22.36
N PRO A 434 -7.09 -12.65 -21.70
CA PRO A 434 -7.03 -12.31 -20.26
C PRO A 434 -8.09 -13.03 -19.38
N GLY A 435 -8.27 -14.33 -19.55
CA GLY A 435 -8.96 -15.21 -18.59
C GLY A 435 -10.45 -14.91 -18.50
N ALA A 436 -10.93 -14.65 -17.29
CA ALA A 436 -12.32 -14.28 -17.02
C ALA A 436 -12.71 -12.92 -17.66
N LEU A 437 -11.73 -12.08 -18.02
CA LEU A 437 -11.93 -10.75 -18.59
C LEU A 437 -11.91 -10.72 -20.13
N ARG A 438 -11.65 -11.86 -20.80
CA ARG A 438 -11.48 -11.90 -22.27
C ARG A 438 -12.68 -11.37 -23.06
N GLU A 439 -13.90 -11.69 -22.60
CA GLU A 439 -15.14 -11.25 -23.27
C GLU A 439 -15.35 -9.74 -23.11
N LEU A 440 -14.92 -9.17 -21.97
CA LEU A 440 -14.95 -7.72 -21.75
C LEU A 440 -13.91 -6.99 -22.58
N ALA A 441 -12.74 -7.60 -22.75
CA ALA A 441 -11.64 -6.99 -23.49
C ALA A 441 -11.81 -7.11 -25.02
N GLY A 442 -12.60 -8.07 -25.50
CA GLY A 442 -12.76 -8.33 -26.94
C GLY A 442 -11.47 -8.77 -27.63
N VAL A 443 -10.52 -9.36 -26.87
CA VAL A 443 -9.22 -9.81 -27.38
C VAL A 443 -8.81 -11.13 -26.76
N ARG A 444 -7.90 -11.84 -27.45
CA ARG A 444 -7.16 -12.99 -26.95
C ARG A 444 -5.68 -12.66 -26.97
N VAL A 445 -4.96 -12.92 -25.87
CA VAL A 445 -3.49 -12.87 -25.86
C VAL A 445 -2.97 -14.19 -26.43
N VAL A 446 -2.27 -14.12 -27.56
CA VAL A 446 -1.73 -15.28 -28.28
C VAL A 446 -0.33 -15.64 -27.80
N ASP A 447 0.49 -14.62 -27.58
CA ASP A 447 1.85 -14.73 -27.05
C ASP A 447 2.20 -13.44 -26.30
N TYR A 448 3.31 -13.42 -25.56
CA TYR A 448 3.78 -12.25 -24.84
C TYR A 448 5.27 -12.29 -24.54
N THR A 449 5.88 -11.14 -24.32
CA THR A 449 7.27 -11.05 -23.90
C THR A 449 7.51 -9.91 -22.90
N ALA A 450 8.43 -10.16 -21.97
CA ALA A 450 9.00 -9.14 -21.11
C ALA A 450 10.07 -8.36 -21.89
N LEU A 451 10.06 -7.04 -21.79
CA LEU A 451 11.10 -6.21 -22.38
C LEU A 451 12.26 -6.04 -21.41
N LEU A 452 13.48 -6.25 -21.91
CA LEU A 452 14.70 -6.07 -21.13
C LEU A 452 15.08 -4.59 -21.05
N PRO A 453 15.75 -4.17 -19.96
CA PRO A 453 16.30 -2.82 -19.83
C PRO A 453 17.16 -2.41 -21.03
N THR A 454 17.02 -1.17 -21.49
CA THR A 454 17.92 -0.60 -22.51
C THR A 454 19.35 -0.58 -21.98
N GLY A 455 20.24 -1.42 -22.53
CA GLY A 455 21.67 -1.48 -22.16
C GLY A 455 22.18 -2.87 -21.76
N ALA A 456 21.31 -3.85 -21.55
CA ALA A 456 21.71 -5.25 -21.44
C ALA A 456 22.01 -5.77 -22.86
N GLY A 457 23.29 -5.91 -23.22
CA GLY A 457 23.81 -6.21 -24.57
C GLY A 457 23.37 -7.53 -25.22
N THR A 458 22.07 -7.78 -25.28
CA THR A 458 21.39 -8.87 -25.96
C THR A 458 20.61 -8.30 -27.14
N PRO A 459 20.48 -9.02 -28.27
CA PRO A 459 19.75 -8.51 -29.43
C PRO A 459 18.31 -8.19 -29.05
N SER A 460 17.94 -6.93 -29.21
CA SER A 460 16.58 -6.39 -29.11
C SER A 460 15.67 -7.11 -30.12
N GLY A 461 15.03 -8.19 -29.70
CA GLY A 461 14.16 -9.02 -30.54
C GLY A 461 12.67 -8.63 -30.49
N GLY A 462 12.34 -7.39 -30.12
CA GLY A 462 10.96 -6.94 -30.02
C GLY A 462 10.76 -5.54 -30.61
N PRO A 463 9.62 -5.25 -31.26
CA PRO A 463 9.36 -3.93 -31.80
C PRO A 463 9.28 -2.87 -30.69
N GLU A 464 10.28 -2.00 -30.64
CA GLU A 464 10.43 -0.94 -29.62
C GLU A 464 9.37 0.17 -29.75
N SER A 465 8.62 0.19 -30.85
CA SER A 465 7.63 1.23 -31.14
C SER A 465 6.27 0.68 -31.57
N LEU A 466 5.22 1.23 -30.95
CA LEU A 466 3.84 1.09 -31.39
C LEU A 466 3.45 2.31 -32.22
N GLU A 467 2.67 2.06 -33.25
CA GLU A 467 1.91 3.10 -33.92
C GLU A 467 0.44 3.02 -33.55
N LEU A 468 -0.03 4.09 -32.96
CA LEU A 468 -1.40 4.27 -32.51
C LEU A 468 -2.06 5.31 -33.40
N THR A 469 -3.27 5.06 -33.84
CA THR A 469 -4.12 6.08 -34.45
C THR A 469 -5.07 6.59 -33.38
N ILE A 470 -4.89 7.84 -32.96
CA ILE A 470 -5.75 8.48 -31.96
C ILE A 470 -6.31 9.74 -32.60
N ASP A 471 -7.64 9.85 -32.65
CA ASP A 471 -8.37 10.97 -33.26
C ASP A 471 -7.95 11.24 -34.71
N GLY A 472 -7.74 10.16 -35.49
CA GLY A 472 -7.28 10.24 -36.88
C GLY A 472 -5.81 10.64 -37.06
N SER A 473 -5.07 10.86 -35.97
CA SER A 473 -3.65 11.21 -36.01
C SER A 473 -2.77 10.01 -35.64
N LEU A 474 -1.81 9.69 -36.52
CA LEU A 474 -0.80 8.68 -36.25
C LEU A 474 0.17 9.18 -35.17
N ARG A 475 0.31 8.43 -34.09
CA ARG A 475 1.26 8.68 -33.01
C ARG A 475 2.17 7.48 -32.85
N ARG A 476 3.47 7.73 -32.70
CA ARG A 476 4.44 6.71 -32.35
C ARG A 476 4.75 6.78 -30.86
N VAL A 477 4.62 5.65 -30.17
CA VAL A 477 4.95 5.51 -28.74
C VAL A 477 5.86 4.29 -28.56
N SER A 478 6.58 4.19 -27.44
CA SER A 478 7.40 3.03 -27.13
C SER A 478 6.78 2.15 -26.04
N ALA A 479 6.95 0.83 -26.18
CA ALA A 479 6.73 -0.11 -25.08
C ALA A 479 8.00 -0.17 -24.22
N GLY A 480 7.83 -0.25 -22.90
CA GLY A 480 8.96 -0.20 -21.97
C GLY A 480 9.25 -1.49 -21.20
N VAL A 481 8.22 -2.20 -20.74
CA VAL A 481 8.37 -3.32 -19.78
C VAL A 481 7.77 -4.63 -20.28
N TRP A 482 6.76 -4.57 -21.14
CA TRP A 482 5.98 -5.74 -21.55
C TRP A 482 5.31 -5.53 -22.90
N MET A 483 5.07 -6.63 -23.61
CA MET A 483 4.31 -6.67 -24.86
C MET A 483 3.42 -7.91 -24.89
N ASP A 484 2.15 -7.72 -25.24
CA ASP A 484 1.20 -8.80 -25.52
C ASP A 484 0.94 -8.85 -27.04
N GLU A 485 1.03 -10.02 -27.65
CA GLU A 485 0.52 -10.26 -29.00
C GLU A 485 -0.99 -10.52 -28.90
N LEU A 486 -1.79 -9.59 -29.42
CA LEU A 486 -3.24 -9.62 -29.30
C LEU A 486 -3.91 -10.01 -30.62
N GLU A 487 -4.81 -10.99 -30.54
CA GLU A 487 -5.80 -11.26 -31.58
C GLU A 487 -7.13 -10.58 -31.19
N ALA A 488 -7.65 -9.71 -32.06
CA ALA A 488 -8.91 -9.04 -31.82
C ALA A 488 -10.10 -9.97 -32.09
N ASN A 489 -11.02 -10.07 -31.14
CA ASN A 489 -12.29 -10.78 -31.25
C ASN A 489 -13.44 -9.81 -30.91
N GLY A 490 -13.89 -9.06 -31.92
CA GLY A 490 -14.92 -8.04 -31.75
C GLY A 490 -14.42 -6.67 -31.28
N ALA A 491 -13.14 -6.55 -30.89
CA ALA A 491 -12.53 -5.27 -30.57
C ALA A 491 -12.10 -4.45 -31.80
N GLU A 492 -12.20 -3.13 -31.70
CA GLU A 492 -11.59 -2.19 -32.64
C GLU A 492 -10.09 -2.01 -32.34
N VAL A 493 -9.23 -2.20 -33.33
CA VAL A 493 -7.77 -2.06 -33.17
C VAL A 493 -7.36 -0.61 -33.34
N LEU A 494 -7.01 0.06 -32.23
CA LEU A 494 -6.56 1.46 -32.21
C LEU A 494 -5.07 1.63 -32.53
N GLY A 495 -4.27 0.55 -32.48
CA GLY A 495 -2.86 0.62 -32.83
C GLY A 495 -2.19 -0.75 -32.91
N ARG A 496 -1.01 -0.77 -33.54
CA ARG A 496 -0.25 -1.99 -33.82
C ARG A 496 1.23 -1.77 -33.53
N TYR A 497 1.90 -2.85 -33.11
CA TYR A 497 3.36 -2.87 -33.06
C TYR A 497 3.95 -2.74 -34.46
N ARG A 498 5.08 -2.05 -34.59
CA ARG A 498 5.89 -2.02 -35.82
C ARG A 498 7.14 -2.87 -35.63
N GLY A 499 7.12 -4.09 -36.15
CA GLY A 499 8.24 -5.03 -36.20
C GLY A 499 8.47 -5.54 -37.60
#